data_AF-A0A4Q3B808-F1
#
_entry.id   AF-A0A4Q3B808-F1
#
_cell.length_a   1.000
_cell.length_b   1.000
_cell.length_c   1.000
_cell.angle_alpha   90.00
_cell.angle_beta   90.00
_cell.angle_gamma   90.00
#
_symmetry.space_group_name_H-M   'P 1'
#
loop_
_entity.id
_entity.type
_entity.pdbx_description
1 polymer ?
#
loop_
_entity_poly.entity_id
_entity_poly.type
_entity_poly.pdbx_seq_one_letter_code
_entity_poly.pdbx_strand_id
1 'polypeptide(L)'
;MMRFLFSFCLFLMCFANFSAKAAIVRGTVSDSLGNPVPYASVYVKDRSYGVSADAEGSYFLELPAGNFTLNFSAMNFFKLEKNISLAPAQTLTLNITLRESVVSLNDIVISKVYVDRGREIMRLVRKKADVYNEAVENYKCNTYQKISVEKIDTKPDSLDNKPSEKEQIRKKNKALKDSLKIQDSTSVRKKKKQKEPTVAQRGARLLGKLDNMNLIESVEETNYRRPGKYKVVVNAYHDFSEVKTRSANGSVYLGFEYGERDIAAVGQEYEDPYLIYFKPSETDFNFYRNLIDAPKLCEKPLISPLSATAELNYRFSLDTSFYDNGKLIYKIQVKPIFKAEPLFSGVIFVEDSTWVIQSVDLAVNPAALLICREFHINQDYKEVQPGKFLPVRREFTYTIKDGNTIHKGNTRVDHSDYKVNTTFPVRFFNNEVKSYDIQAFNRDTTWWDSLRPITLKTTELAYIEKADSIKTYLESETYLDSVDAEYNHLDVWNFLLSGIGHRNRFNKTEYFISPLIQQLNPAGIGGYRHMLFATFNKEFKNDYLLETRGQIDYGFKN
;
A
#
# COMPACT_ATOMS: atom_id res chain seq x y z
N MET A 1 2.63 37.41 -44.83
CA MET A 1 2.51 37.61 -43.36
C MET A 1 1.17 37.14 -42.78
N MET A 2 0.02 37.43 -43.42
CA MET A 2 -1.32 37.07 -42.90
C MET A 2 -1.60 35.56 -42.74
N ARG A 3 -1.00 34.70 -43.58
CA ARG A 3 -1.15 33.22 -43.47
C ARG A 3 -0.39 32.59 -42.30
N PHE A 4 0.74 33.17 -41.89
CA PHE A 4 1.51 32.72 -40.72
C PHE A 4 0.85 33.17 -39.41
N LEU A 5 0.21 34.35 -39.39
CA LEU A 5 -0.55 34.83 -38.24
C LEU A 5 -1.76 33.93 -37.94
N PHE A 6 -2.44 33.46 -38.98
CA PHE A 6 -3.59 32.56 -38.82
C PHE A 6 -3.18 31.17 -38.31
N SER A 7 -2.05 30.64 -38.79
CA SER A 7 -1.52 29.35 -38.31
C SER A 7 -0.99 29.43 -36.87
N PHE A 8 -0.44 30.58 -36.45
CA PHE A 8 0.01 30.80 -35.08
C PHE A 8 -1.15 30.98 -34.09
N CYS A 9 -2.24 31.65 -34.49
CA CYS A 9 -3.47 31.70 -33.70
C CYS A 9 -4.14 30.33 -33.53
N LEU A 10 -4.15 29.49 -34.58
CA LEU A 10 -4.72 28.15 -34.51
C LEU A 10 -3.89 27.21 -33.60
N PHE A 11 -2.57 27.41 -33.56
CA PHE A 11 -1.66 26.72 -32.64
C PHE A 11 -1.83 27.19 -31.19
N LEU A 12 -2.03 28.49 -30.94
CA LEU A 12 -2.31 29.02 -29.59
C LEU A 12 -3.66 28.54 -29.03
N MET A 13 -4.66 28.33 -29.89
CA MET A 13 -5.98 27.87 -29.49
C MET A 13 -6.01 26.37 -29.10
N CYS A 14 -5.02 25.58 -29.57
CA CYS A 14 -4.81 24.20 -29.13
C CYS A 14 -4.05 24.08 -27.81
N PHE A 15 -3.40 25.16 -27.34
CA PHE A 15 -2.72 25.22 -26.03
C PHE A 15 -3.60 25.72 -24.89
N ALA A 16 -4.85 26.10 -25.16
CA ALA A 16 -5.89 26.25 -24.15
C ALA A 16 -6.32 24.86 -23.66
N ASN A 17 -5.40 24.16 -23.00
CA ASN A 17 -5.71 22.98 -22.21
C ASN A 17 -6.79 23.41 -21.21
N PHE A 18 -8.00 22.92 -21.45
CA PHE A 18 -9.09 22.98 -20.51
C PHE A 18 -8.64 22.17 -19.29
N SER A 19 -7.98 22.83 -18.34
CA SER A 19 -7.74 22.25 -17.02
C SER A 19 -9.11 22.14 -16.35
N ALA A 20 -9.82 21.05 -16.62
CA ALA A 20 -10.99 20.67 -15.85
C ALA A 20 -10.50 20.36 -14.43
N LYS A 21 -10.46 21.40 -13.58
CA LYS A 21 -10.13 21.23 -12.16
C LYS A 21 -11.17 20.32 -11.55
N ALA A 22 -10.70 19.22 -10.96
CA ALA A 22 -11.56 18.29 -10.23
C ALA A 22 -12.34 19.05 -9.14
N ALA A 23 -13.61 18.70 -8.98
CA ALA A 23 -14.40 19.09 -7.84
C ALA A 23 -14.08 18.16 -6.67
N ILE A 24 -14.19 18.69 -5.46
CA ILE A 24 -13.84 17.99 -4.23
C ILE A 24 -15.13 17.74 -3.44
N VAL A 25 -15.34 16.50 -3.00
CA VAL A 25 -16.33 16.16 -1.99
C VAL A 25 -15.60 15.70 -0.75
N ARG A 26 -15.82 16.38 0.37
CA ARG A 26 -15.21 16.03 1.66
C ARG A 26 -16.25 16.04 2.76
N GLY A 27 -16.00 15.30 3.83
CA GLY A 27 -16.86 15.35 5.00
C GLY A 27 -16.50 14.30 6.02
N THR A 28 -17.39 14.12 6.98
CA THR A 28 -17.31 13.07 8.00
C THR A 28 -18.50 12.14 7.88
N VAL A 29 -18.26 10.85 8.09
CA VAL A 29 -19.28 9.82 8.27
C VAL A 29 -19.39 9.52 9.75
N SER A 30 -20.55 9.78 10.33
CA SER A 30 -20.84 9.57 11.75
C SER A 30 -22.08 8.71 11.95
N ASP A 31 -22.22 8.14 13.15
CA ASP A 31 -23.42 7.42 13.58
C ASP A 31 -24.48 8.40 14.12
N SER A 32 -25.67 7.90 14.45
CA SER A 32 -26.75 8.70 15.04
C SER A 32 -26.43 9.30 16.41
N LEU A 33 -25.38 8.82 17.09
CA LEU A 33 -24.89 9.33 18.37
C LEU A 33 -23.78 10.38 18.20
N GLY A 34 -23.34 10.62 16.96
CA GLY A 34 -22.27 11.55 16.61
C GLY A 34 -20.86 10.96 16.69
N ASN A 35 -20.70 9.65 16.94
CA ASN A 35 -19.40 9.00 16.88
C ASN A 35 -18.96 8.82 15.43
N PRO A 36 -17.64 8.89 15.14
CA PRO A 36 -17.14 8.62 13.81
C PRO A 36 -17.42 7.17 13.41
N VAL A 37 -17.80 6.95 12.16
CA VAL A 37 -17.92 5.61 11.56
C VAL A 37 -16.63 5.33 10.79
N PRO A 38 -15.66 4.63 11.41
CA PRO A 38 -14.36 4.42 10.79
C PRO A 38 -14.49 3.53 9.55
N TYR A 39 -13.68 3.82 8.53
CA TYR A 39 -13.56 3.00 7.32
C TYR A 39 -14.86 2.83 6.50
N ALA A 40 -15.82 3.74 6.68
CA ALA A 40 -17.00 3.79 5.82
C ALA A 40 -16.58 3.95 4.35
N SER A 41 -17.08 3.08 3.47
CA SER A 41 -16.88 3.18 2.03
C SER A 41 -17.78 4.29 1.46
N VAL A 42 -17.18 5.21 0.72
CA VAL A 42 -17.85 6.31 0.00
C VAL A 42 -17.53 6.17 -1.49
N TYR A 43 -18.50 5.81 -2.32
CA TYR A 43 -18.23 5.52 -3.75
C TYR A 43 -19.35 6.01 -4.67
N VAL A 44 -19.01 6.30 -5.92
CA VAL A 44 -19.95 6.68 -6.97
C VAL A 44 -20.68 5.42 -7.46
N LYS A 45 -22.01 5.47 -7.49
CA LYS A 45 -22.85 4.40 -8.02
C LYS A 45 -22.47 4.05 -9.47
N ASP A 46 -22.35 2.75 -9.76
CA ASP A 46 -22.01 2.18 -11.07
C ASP A 46 -20.66 2.60 -11.68
N ARG A 47 -19.79 3.23 -10.88
CA ARG A 47 -18.42 3.56 -11.27
C ARG A 47 -17.43 3.02 -10.23
N SER A 48 -16.17 2.91 -10.63
CA SER A 48 -15.09 2.49 -9.73
C SER A 48 -14.66 3.58 -8.74
N TYR A 49 -15.01 4.86 -9.00
CA TYR A 49 -14.66 6.00 -8.15
C TYR A 49 -15.15 5.86 -6.72
N GLY A 50 -14.23 5.89 -5.75
CA GLY A 50 -14.58 5.89 -4.34
C GLY A 50 -13.38 6.04 -3.41
N VAL A 51 -13.65 6.21 -2.12
CA VAL A 51 -12.67 6.32 -1.05
C VAL A 51 -13.22 5.59 0.19
N SER A 52 -12.34 5.07 1.03
CA SER A 52 -12.69 4.60 2.37
C SER A 52 -12.33 5.68 3.38
N ALA A 53 -13.26 6.02 4.27
CA ALA A 53 -13.03 7.00 5.33
C ALA A 53 -11.86 6.59 6.25
N ASP A 54 -11.26 7.55 6.94
CA ASP A 54 -10.21 7.29 7.93
C ASP A 54 -10.78 6.78 9.27
N ALA A 55 -9.92 6.67 10.30
CA ALA A 55 -10.32 6.17 11.61
C ALA A 55 -11.26 7.13 12.35
N GLU A 56 -11.24 8.40 11.97
CA GLU A 56 -12.08 9.48 12.48
C GLU A 56 -13.33 9.70 11.61
N GLY A 57 -13.60 8.78 10.67
CA GLY A 57 -14.75 8.83 9.77
C GLY A 57 -14.65 9.93 8.72
N SER A 58 -13.53 10.64 8.60
CA SER A 58 -13.34 11.68 7.60
C SER A 58 -13.04 11.07 6.24
N TYR A 59 -13.60 11.63 5.18
CA TYR A 59 -13.39 11.18 3.81
C TYR A 59 -13.13 12.35 2.87
N PHE A 60 -12.42 12.05 1.78
CA PHE A 60 -12.05 13.00 0.74
C PHE A 60 -12.12 12.29 -0.61
N LEU A 61 -12.93 12.81 -1.52
CA LEU A 61 -13.22 12.21 -2.82
C LEU A 61 -13.12 13.29 -3.91
N GLU A 62 -12.26 13.06 -4.90
CA GLU A 62 -12.12 13.94 -6.06
C GLU A 62 -12.95 13.42 -7.22
N LEU A 63 -13.76 14.29 -7.82
CA LEU A 63 -14.66 13.94 -8.92
C LEU A 63 -14.63 15.01 -10.01
N PRO A 64 -14.80 14.64 -11.29
CA PRO A 64 -15.00 15.64 -12.33
C PRO A 64 -16.32 16.39 -12.11
N ALA A 65 -16.48 17.56 -12.72
CA ALA A 65 -17.76 18.29 -12.69
C ALA A 65 -18.87 17.43 -13.31
N GLY A 66 -20.04 17.40 -12.68
CA GLY A 66 -21.16 16.56 -13.13
C GLY A 66 -22.13 16.17 -12.01
N ASN A 67 -23.09 15.33 -12.38
CA ASN A 67 -24.09 14.78 -11.46
C ASN A 67 -23.71 13.34 -11.08
N PHE A 68 -23.68 13.05 -9.78
CA PHE A 68 -23.32 11.74 -9.26
C PHE A 68 -24.28 11.30 -8.16
N THR A 69 -24.42 9.99 -8.01
CA THR A 69 -25.03 9.38 -6.83
C THR A 69 -23.92 8.77 -6.00
N LEU A 70 -23.65 9.33 -4.82
CA LEU A 70 -22.69 8.79 -3.86
C LEU A 70 -23.37 7.78 -2.94
N ASN A 71 -22.71 6.64 -2.76
CA ASN A 71 -23.09 5.57 -1.86
C ASN A 71 -22.17 5.59 -0.65
N PHE A 72 -22.76 5.69 0.54
CA PHE A 72 -22.08 5.58 1.82
C PHE A 72 -22.46 4.25 2.45
N SER A 73 -21.47 3.45 2.85
CA SER A 73 -21.69 2.11 3.40
C SER A 73 -20.67 1.81 4.49
N ALA A 74 -21.14 1.23 5.59
CA ALA A 74 -20.29 0.78 6.70
C ALA A 74 -20.95 -0.41 7.40
N MET A 75 -20.14 -1.20 8.11
CA MET A 75 -20.60 -2.38 8.83
C MET A 75 -21.68 -2.02 9.87
N ASN A 76 -22.81 -2.74 9.86
CA ASN A 76 -23.98 -2.49 10.73
C ASN A 76 -24.70 -1.15 10.48
N PHE A 77 -24.49 -0.48 9.34
CA PHE A 77 -25.23 0.73 8.97
C PHE A 77 -26.05 0.50 7.70
N PHE A 78 -27.16 1.25 7.56
CA PHE A 78 -27.87 1.28 6.28
C PHE A 78 -27.06 2.04 5.24
N LYS A 79 -26.97 1.47 4.02
CA LYS A 79 -26.38 2.16 2.88
C LYS A 79 -27.19 3.44 2.61
N LEU A 80 -26.52 4.57 2.48
CA LEU A 80 -27.15 5.84 2.14
C LEU A 80 -26.73 6.26 0.73
N GLU A 81 -27.71 6.49 -0.14
CA GLU A 81 -27.47 7.11 -1.44
C GLU A 81 -27.70 8.62 -1.34
N LYS A 82 -26.78 9.42 -1.88
CA LYS A 82 -26.88 10.88 -1.93
C LYS A 82 -26.58 11.38 -3.33
N ASN A 83 -27.58 12.00 -3.94
CA ASN A 83 -27.38 12.71 -5.21
C ASN A 83 -26.67 14.04 -4.96
N ILE A 84 -25.62 14.29 -5.74
CA ILE A 84 -24.83 15.52 -5.71
C ILE A 84 -24.67 16.05 -7.13
N SER A 85 -24.54 17.38 -7.24
CA SER A 85 -24.18 18.07 -8.48
C SER A 85 -22.95 18.93 -8.18
N LEU A 86 -21.91 18.76 -8.98
CA LEU A 86 -20.61 19.40 -8.79
C LEU A 86 -20.30 20.33 -9.95
N ALA A 87 -20.13 21.62 -9.65
CA ALA A 87 -19.56 22.59 -10.57
C ALA A 87 -18.03 22.43 -10.67
N PRO A 88 -17.39 22.87 -11.77
CA PRO A 88 -15.94 22.82 -11.92
C PRO A 88 -15.21 23.51 -10.75
N ALA A 89 -14.17 22.86 -10.21
CA ALA A 89 -13.39 23.30 -9.04
C ALA A 89 -14.19 23.56 -7.74
N GLN A 90 -15.43 23.07 -7.63
CA GLN A 90 -16.23 23.24 -6.42
C GLN A 90 -15.73 22.33 -5.30
N THR A 91 -15.64 22.85 -4.07
CA THR A 91 -15.50 22.02 -2.86
C THR A 91 -16.85 21.90 -2.16
N LEU A 92 -17.44 20.71 -2.19
CA LEU A 92 -18.66 20.36 -1.47
C LEU A 92 -18.29 19.71 -0.14
N THR A 93 -18.72 20.31 0.96
CA THR A 93 -18.63 19.67 2.28
C THR A 93 -19.93 18.93 2.57
N LEU A 94 -19.87 17.61 2.68
CA LEU A 94 -21.01 16.72 2.85
C LEU A 94 -20.78 15.81 4.07
N ASN A 95 -21.24 16.23 5.24
CA ASN A 95 -21.24 15.36 6.41
C ASN A 95 -22.43 14.41 6.33
N ILE A 96 -22.19 13.12 6.53
CA ILE A 96 -23.19 12.07 6.45
C ILE A 96 -23.32 11.42 7.81
N THR A 97 -24.56 11.36 8.29
CA THR A 97 -24.92 10.51 9.42
C THR A 97 -25.51 9.23 8.89
N LEU A 98 -24.78 8.12 9.05
CA LEU A 98 -25.29 6.80 8.77
C LEU A 98 -26.18 6.36 9.94
N ARG A 99 -27.37 5.87 9.60
CA ARG A 99 -28.25 5.27 10.59
C ARG A 99 -27.76 3.86 10.86
N GLU A 100 -27.54 3.55 12.13
CA GLU A 100 -27.30 2.19 12.55
C GLU A 100 -28.43 1.32 11.99
N SER A 101 -28.06 0.15 11.49
CA SER A 101 -28.97 -0.92 11.12
C SER A 101 -29.54 -1.60 12.37
N VAL A 102 -29.98 -0.80 13.34
CA VAL A 102 -30.90 -1.21 14.39
C VAL A 102 -32.29 -0.80 13.91
N VAL A 103 -33.14 -1.81 13.72
CA VAL A 103 -34.50 -1.70 13.22
C VAL A 103 -35.22 -0.47 13.79
N SER A 104 -35.50 0.52 12.93
CA SER A 104 -36.71 1.33 13.06
C SER A 104 -37.23 1.70 11.67
N LEU A 105 -38.50 1.41 11.48
CA LEU A 105 -39.26 1.60 10.26
C LEU A 105 -39.42 3.08 9.97
N ASN A 106 -39.00 3.53 8.78
CA ASN A 106 -39.89 4.16 7.81
C ASN A 106 -39.16 4.44 6.48
N ASP A 107 -39.85 4.04 5.41
CA ASP A 107 -39.70 4.39 3.99
C ASP A 107 -38.42 4.00 3.24
N ILE A 108 -38.12 2.72 3.32
CA ILE A 108 -37.87 1.90 2.11
C ILE A 108 -39.08 0.96 2.03
N VAL A 109 -39.48 0.48 0.85
CA VAL A 109 -40.45 -0.62 0.74
C VAL A 109 -39.81 -1.89 1.33
N ILE A 110 -39.77 -1.93 2.66
CA ILE A 110 -39.30 -3.04 3.47
C ILE A 110 -40.51 -3.94 3.56
N SER A 111 -40.52 -5.01 2.78
CA SER A 111 -41.38 -6.14 3.12
C SER A 111 -40.93 -6.64 4.49
N LYS A 112 -41.66 -6.28 5.55
CA LYS A 112 -41.51 -6.88 6.87
C LYS A 112 -41.64 -8.39 6.70
N VAL A 113 -40.53 -9.10 6.81
CA VAL A 113 -40.52 -10.55 6.70
C VAL A 113 -41.02 -11.13 8.03
N TYR A 114 -42.20 -11.74 8.02
CA TYR A 114 -42.78 -12.42 9.18
C TYR A 114 -42.19 -13.82 9.45
N VAL A 115 -41.28 -14.32 8.60
CA VAL A 115 -40.67 -15.65 8.70
C VAL A 115 -39.18 -15.58 8.38
N ASP A 116 -38.31 -15.95 9.31
CA ASP A 116 -36.87 -16.01 9.04
C ASP A 116 -36.56 -17.09 7.98
N ARG A 117 -36.33 -16.63 6.74
CA ARG A 117 -35.97 -17.47 5.59
C ARG A 117 -34.46 -17.54 5.33
N GLY A 118 -33.62 -16.99 6.21
CA GLY A 118 -32.18 -16.90 5.96
C GLY A 118 -31.53 -18.26 5.72
N ARG A 119 -31.92 -19.26 6.52
CA ARG A 119 -31.44 -20.65 6.34
C ARG A 119 -31.88 -21.27 5.02
N GLU A 120 -33.12 -21.03 4.59
CA GLU A 120 -33.68 -21.55 3.34
C GLU A 120 -32.95 -20.95 2.14
N ILE A 121 -32.78 -19.63 2.12
CA ILE A 121 -32.06 -18.91 1.06
C ILE A 121 -30.63 -19.42 0.95
N MET A 122 -29.90 -19.53 2.06
CA MET A 122 -28.53 -20.02 2.04
C MET A 122 -28.39 -21.47 1.59
N ARG A 123 -29.41 -22.32 1.79
CA ARG A 123 -29.46 -23.66 1.19
C ARG A 123 -29.56 -23.60 -0.33
N LEU A 124 -30.33 -22.66 -0.88
CA LEU A 124 -30.47 -22.47 -2.33
C LEU A 124 -29.17 -21.93 -2.95
N VAL A 125 -28.55 -20.94 -2.32
CA VAL A 125 -27.23 -20.42 -2.72
C VAL A 125 -26.19 -21.55 -2.73
N ARG A 126 -26.13 -22.36 -1.67
CA ARG A 126 -25.19 -23.49 -1.59
C ARG A 126 -25.42 -24.53 -2.69
N LYS A 127 -26.67 -24.82 -3.07
CA LYS A 127 -26.97 -25.70 -4.20
C LYS A 127 -26.43 -25.20 -5.54
N LYS A 128 -26.17 -23.89 -5.66
CA LYS A 128 -25.60 -23.26 -6.86
C LYS A 128 -24.10 -22.97 -6.73
N ALA A 129 -23.49 -23.22 -5.56
CA ALA A 129 -22.11 -22.83 -5.29
C ALA A 129 -21.11 -23.49 -6.26
N ASP A 130 -21.26 -24.79 -6.52
CA ASP A 130 -20.39 -25.51 -7.46
C ASP A 130 -20.50 -24.94 -8.87
N VAL A 131 -21.71 -24.59 -9.32
CA VAL A 131 -21.95 -23.98 -10.63
C VAL A 131 -21.15 -22.69 -10.78
N TYR A 132 -21.18 -21.80 -9.77
CA TYR A 132 -20.44 -20.54 -9.82
C TYR A 132 -18.94 -20.71 -9.63
N ASN A 133 -18.51 -21.62 -8.75
CA ASN A 133 -17.11 -21.93 -8.55
C ASN A 133 -16.45 -22.51 -9.83
N GLU A 134 -17.21 -23.25 -10.64
CA GLU A 134 -16.75 -23.92 -11.85
C GLU A 134 -17.01 -23.15 -13.15
N ALA A 135 -17.75 -22.05 -13.08
CA ALA A 135 -18.14 -21.25 -14.25
C ALA A 135 -16.95 -20.66 -15.03
N VAL A 136 -15.78 -20.51 -14.39
CA VAL A 136 -14.59 -19.87 -14.97
C VAL A 136 -13.37 -20.77 -14.83
N GLU A 137 -12.95 -21.37 -15.95
CA GLU A 137 -11.72 -22.16 -16.03
C GLU A 137 -10.47 -21.27 -16.01
N ASN A 138 -10.52 -20.14 -16.72
CA ASN A 138 -9.40 -19.21 -16.83
C ASN A 138 -9.88 -17.80 -17.18
N TYR A 139 -9.05 -16.80 -16.87
CA TYR A 139 -9.28 -15.42 -17.26
C TYR A 139 -7.99 -14.60 -17.30
N LYS A 140 -8.08 -13.45 -17.95
CA LYS A 140 -7.12 -12.34 -17.90
C LYS A 140 -7.87 -11.06 -17.53
N CYS A 141 -7.32 -10.24 -16.64
CA CYS A 141 -7.92 -8.95 -16.27
C CYS A 141 -6.86 -7.91 -15.90
N ASN A 142 -7.27 -6.64 -15.94
CA ASN A 142 -6.51 -5.55 -15.37
C ASN A 142 -6.77 -5.52 -13.86
N THR A 143 -5.72 -5.25 -13.08
CA THR A 143 -5.78 -5.23 -11.61
C THR A 143 -5.09 -3.98 -11.13
N TYR A 144 -5.81 -3.16 -10.36
CA TYR A 144 -5.22 -2.11 -9.55
C TYR A 144 -5.19 -2.59 -8.10
N GLN A 145 -4.04 -2.46 -7.44
CA GLN A 145 -3.88 -2.84 -6.05
C GLN A 145 -3.22 -1.72 -5.26
N LYS A 146 -3.85 -1.35 -4.14
CA LYS A 146 -3.31 -0.44 -3.13
C LYS A 146 -3.18 -1.17 -1.81
N ILE A 147 -2.05 -0.98 -1.14
CA ILE A 147 -1.80 -1.50 0.19
C ILE A 147 -1.30 -0.35 1.06
N SER A 148 -1.96 -0.13 2.19
CA SER A 148 -1.48 0.81 3.20
C SER A 148 -1.46 0.16 4.57
N VAL A 149 -0.37 0.38 5.31
CA VAL A 149 -0.23 -0.04 6.71
C VAL A 149 0.15 1.20 7.51
N GLU A 150 -0.78 1.66 8.35
CA GLU A 150 -0.60 2.81 9.23
C GLU A 150 -0.11 2.34 10.59
N LYS A 151 1.00 2.90 11.07
CA LYS A 151 1.54 2.66 12.42
C LYS A 151 1.10 3.77 13.35
N ILE A 152 0.45 3.38 14.44
CA ILE A 152 -0.07 4.27 15.48
C ILE A 152 0.61 3.90 16.81
N ASP A 153 1.35 4.84 17.39
CA ASP A 153 1.91 4.68 18.74
C ASP A 153 0.81 4.86 19.79
N THR A 154 0.64 3.86 20.66
CA THR A 154 -0.37 3.88 21.74
C THR A 154 0.09 4.62 22.99
N LYS A 155 1.37 5.00 23.05
CA LYS A 155 1.90 5.91 24.06
C LYS A 155 1.83 7.33 23.51
N PRO A 156 1.37 8.33 24.29
CA PRO A 156 1.42 9.71 23.85
C PRO A 156 2.87 10.05 23.50
N ASP A 157 3.02 10.61 22.32
CA ASP A 157 4.30 10.88 21.69
C ASP A 157 5.21 11.64 22.66
N SER A 158 6.33 11.01 23.05
CA SER A 158 7.27 11.59 24.01
C SER A 158 8.00 12.84 23.50
N LEU A 159 7.64 13.31 22.30
CA LEU A 159 8.16 14.49 21.62
C LEU A 159 7.35 15.77 21.91
N ASP A 160 6.13 15.68 22.46
CA ASP A 160 5.36 16.82 22.97
C ASP A 160 5.19 16.76 24.50
N ASN A 161 6.31 16.84 25.22
CA ASN A 161 6.30 17.02 26.68
C ASN A 161 5.86 18.45 27.05
N LYS A 162 4.56 18.75 27.02
CA LYS A 162 4.00 19.68 28.02
C LYS A 162 3.84 18.87 29.32
N PRO A 163 4.65 19.15 30.36
CA PRO A 163 4.58 18.35 31.58
C PRO A 163 3.19 18.50 32.19
N SER A 164 2.61 17.37 32.62
CA SER A 164 1.36 17.36 33.37
C SER A 164 1.43 18.31 34.56
N GLU A 165 0.30 18.87 34.99
CA GLU A 165 0.22 19.82 36.10
C GLU A 165 0.87 19.27 37.39
N LYS A 166 0.76 17.95 37.64
CA LYS A 166 1.46 17.25 38.72
C LYS A 166 2.99 17.29 38.58
N GLU A 167 3.51 17.21 37.37
CA GLU A 167 4.94 17.25 37.09
C GLU A 167 5.49 18.69 37.10
N GLN A 168 4.67 19.67 36.75
CA GLN A 168 4.97 21.09 36.97
C GLN A 168 5.03 21.42 38.46
N ILE A 169 4.08 20.92 39.26
CA ILE A 169 4.10 21.04 40.72
C ILE A 169 5.32 20.34 41.32
N ARG A 170 5.69 19.15 40.80
CA ARG A 170 6.89 18.43 41.26
C ARG A 170 8.19 19.17 40.91
N LYS A 171 8.27 19.78 39.72
CA LYS A 171 9.41 20.62 39.31
C LYS A 171 9.48 21.91 40.11
N LYS A 172 8.34 22.55 40.39
CA LYS A 172 8.24 23.75 41.24
C LYS A 172 8.65 23.46 42.68
N ASN A 173 8.20 22.34 43.24
CA ASN A 173 8.58 21.90 44.59
C ASN A 173 10.05 21.45 44.70
N LYS A 174 10.61 20.91 43.61
CA LYS A 174 12.04 20.59 43.53
C LYS A 174 12.89 21.87 43.42
N ALA A 175 12.48 22.83 42.59
CA ALA A 175 13.13 24.13 42.50
C ALA A 175 13.07 24.92 43.82
N LEU A 176 11.96 24.82 44.56
CA LEU A 176 11.80 25.42 45.89
C LEU A 176 12.72 24.75 46.93
N LYS A 177 12.88 23.42 46.86
CA LYS A 177 13.84 22.68 47.70
C LYS A 177 15.30 23.00 47.36
N ASP A 178 15.59 23.20 46.08
CA ASP A 178 16.94 23.54 45.61
C ASP A 178 17.30 25.00 45.95
N SER A 179 16.32 25.93 45.99
CA SER A 179 16.53 27.31 46.45
C SER A 179 16.72 27.46 47.97
N LEU A 180 16.33 26.45 48.75
CA LEU A 180 16.47 26.41 50.21
C LEU A 180 17.80 25.78 50.68
N LYS A 181 18.61 25.24 49.75
CA LYS A 181 19.97 24.78 50.04
C LYS A 181 20.97 25.88 49.68
N ILE A 182 21.21 26.77 50.63
CA ILE A 182 22.39 27.66 50.60
C ILE A 182 23.51 26.98 51.41
N GLN A 183 24.72 27.09 50.86
CA GLN A 183 26.02 26.56 51.32
C GLN A 183 26.25 25.07 51.05
N ASP A 184 26.73 24.76 49.83
CA ASP A 184 28.17 24.58 49.69
C ASP A 184 28.59 24.65 48.21
N SER A 185 29.68 25.37 47.99
CA SER A 185 30.26 25.67 46.69
C SER A 185 30.93 24.46 46.04
N THR A 186 31.10 24.55 44.72
CA THR A 186 31.97 23.76 43.84
C THR A 186 31.49 22.37 43.36
N SER A 187 30.71 22.37 42.27
CA SER A 187 30.97 21.44 41.15
C SER A 187 30.45 22.02 39.84
N VAL A 188 31.36 22.51 38.99
CA VAL A 188 31.04 22.89 37.62
C VAL A 188 30.82 21.61 36.82
N ARG A 189 29.56 21.21 36.67
CA ARG A 189 29.15 20.07 35.84
C ARG A 189 29.29 20.50 34.37
N LYS A 190 30.41 20.13 33.72
CA LYS A 190 30.61 20.29 32.28
C LYS A 190 29.42 19.66 31.53
N LYS A 191 28.56 20.49 30.92
CA LYS A 191 27.60 20.02 29.92
C LYS A 191 28.41 19.40 28.77
N LYS A 192 28.29 18.09 28.56
CA LYS A 192 28.78 17.44 27.34
C LYS A 192 28.16 18.18 26.15
N LYS A 193 28.97 18.88 25.35
CA LYS A 193 28.55 19.38 24.03
C LYS A 193 28.07 18.17 23.24
N GLN A 194 26.78 18.07 23.02
CA GLN A 194 26.19 17.12 22.09
C GLN A 194 26.77 17.48 20.71
N LYS A 195 27.61 16.61 20.13
CA LYS A 195 28.12 16.83 18.77
C LYS A 195 26.91 16.98 17.84
N GLU A 196 26.95 17.96 16.94
CA GLU A 196 25.92 18.10 15.92
C GLU A 196 25.81 16.80 15.11
N PRO A 197 24.60 16.36 14.75
CA PRO A 197 24.43 15.16 13.95
C PRO A 197 25.05 15.35 12.57
N THR A 198 25.77 14.32 12.09
CA THR A 198 26.33 14.29 10.74
C THR A 198 25.23 14.39 9.69
N VAL A 199 25.56 14.77 8.45
CA VAL A 199 24.58 14.92 7.37
C VAL A 199 23.85 13.59 7.09
N ALA A 200 24.57 12.47 7.16
CA ALA A 200 23.98 11.14 7.11
C ALA A 200 22.97 10.88 8.26
N GLN A 201 23.31 11.28 9.50
CA GLN A 201 22.38 11.17 10.64
C GLN A 201 21.15 12.07 10.50
N ARG A 202 21.27 13.24 9.87
CA ARG A 202 20.13 14.10 9.55
C ARG A 202 19.22 13.45 8.51
N GLY A 203 19.80 12.84 7.47
CA GLY A 203 19.05 12.05 6.48
C GLY A 203 18.29 10.90 7.12
N ALA A 204 18.97 10.09 7.95
CA ALA A 204 18.33 9.00 8.69
C ALA A 204 17.18 9.47 9.60
N ARG A 205 17.34 10.64 10.24
CA ARG A 205 16.26 11.23 11.04
C ARG A 205 15.05 11.68 10.20
N LEU A 206 15.27 12.15 8.98
CA LEU A 206 14.17 12.48 8.06
C LEU A 206 13.43 11.22 7.62
N LEU A 207 14.16 10.15 7.27
CA LEU A 207 13.57 8.85 6.93
C LEU A 207 12.70 8.29 8.06
N GLY A 208 13.16 8.39 9.32
CA GLY A 208 12.37 7.94 10.47
C GLY A 208 11.05 8.70 10.66
N LYS A 209 10.87 9.87 10.03
CA LYS A 209 9.56 10.57 10.03
C LYS A 209 8.54 9.91 9.10
N LEU A 210 8.94 8.98 8.24
CA LEU A 210 8.07 8.19 7.37
C LEU A 210 7.69 6.84 8.01
N ASP A 211 8.20 6.52 9.19
CA ASP A 211 7.93 5.22 9.86
C ASP A 211 6.46 5.02 10.29
N ASN A 212 5.63 6.06 10.14
CA ASN A 212 4.22 6.04 10.51
C ASN A 212 3.32 5.37 9.47
N MET A 213 3.79 5.13 8.24
CA MET A 213 3.01 4.47 7.20
C MET A 213 3.91 3.72 6.22
N ASN A 214 3.41 2.61 5.67
CA ASN A 214 3.90 2.00 4.45
C ASN A 214 2.75 2.01 3.43
N LEU A 215 3.02 2.49 2.21
CA LEU A 215 2.03 2.66 1.16
C LEU A 215 2.62 2.15 -0.16
N ILE A 216 1.93 1.20 -0.78
CA ILE A 216 2.33 0.57 -2.04
C ILE A 216 1.15 0.61 -3.01
N GLU A 217 1.43 1.01 -4.25
CA GLU A 217 0.49 0.95 -5.36
C GLU A 217 1.07 0.10 -6.50
N SER A 218 0.20 -0.67 -7.16
CA SER A 218 0.57 -1.44 -8.34
C SER A 218 -0.57 -1.50 -9.35
N VAL A 219 -0.20 -1.48 -10.63
CA VAL A 219 -1.10 -1.76 -11.75
C VAL A 219 -0.55 -2.98 -12.47
N GLU A 220 -1.37 -4.01 -12.53
CA GLU A 220 -0.98 -5.33 -12.96
C GLU A 220 -1.95 -5.90 -13.99
N GLU A 221 -1.43 -6.76 -14.84
CA GLU A 221 -2.23 -7.70 -15.61
C GLU A 221 -2.23 -9.05 -14.89
N THR A 222 -3.40 -9.45 -14.39
CA THR A 222 -3.58 -10.72 -13.68
C THR A 222 -4.08 -11.77 -14.66
N ASN A 223 -3.32 -12.85 -14.80
CA ASN A 223 -3.70 -14.03 -15.57
C ASN A 223 -3.95 -15.18 -14.62
N TYR A 224 -5.11 -15.83 -14.75
CA TYR A 224 -5.53 -16.93 -13.89
C TYR A 224 -5.91 -18.15 -14.72
N ARG A 225 -5.53 -19.33 -14.21
CA ARG A 225 -6.02 -20.63 -14.69
C ARG A 225 -6.29 -21.55 -13.51
N ARG A 226 -7.47 -22.15 -13.50
CA ARG A 226 -7.88 -23.14 -12.50
C ARG A 226 -6.99 -24.40 -12.58
N PRO A 227 -6.67 -25.04 -11.44
CA PRO A 227 -6.87 -24.56 -10.07
C PRO A 227 -5.71 -23.64 -9.62
N GLY A 228 -6.04 -22.43 -9.16
CA GLY A 228 -5.12 -21.59 -8.37
C GLY A 228 -3.82 -21.13 -9.05
N LYS A 229 -3.67 -21.27 -10.37
CA LYS A 229 -2.47 -20.81 -11.08
C LYS A 229 -2.62 -19.36 -11.47
N TYR A 230 -1.72 -18.52 -10.96
CA TYR A 230 -1.64 -17.11 -11.32
C TYR A 230 -0.34 -16.82 -12.07
N LYS A 231 -0.38 -15.86 -12.99
CA LYS A 231 0.79 -15.19 -13.55
C LYS A 231 0.49 -13.71 -13.67
N VAL A 232 1.37 -12.88 -13.15
CA VAL A 232 1.18 -11.45 -12.99
C VAL A 232 2.22 -10.71 -13.81
N VAL A 233 1.78 -9.74 -14.60
CA VAL A 233 2.68 -8.79 -15.25
C VAL A 233 2.44 -7.42 -14.63
N VAL A 234 3.43 -6.89 -13.92
CA VAL A 234 3.37 -5.59 -13.26
C VAL A 234 3.72 -4.50 -14.26
N ASN A 235 2.72 -3.72 -14.64
CA ASN A 235 2.86 -2.62 -15.61
C ASN A 235 3.30 -1.31 -14.94
N ALA A 236 2.98 -1.17 -13.66
CA ALA A 236 3.43 -0.08 -12.80
C ALA A 236 3.52 -0.54 -11.34
N TYR A 237 4.54 -0.06 -10.65
CA TYR A 237 4.77 -0.32 -9.25
C TYR A 237 5.35 0.92 -8.58
N HIS A 238 4.80 1.31 -7.44
CA HIS A 238 5.31 2.39 -6.63
C HIS A 238 5.21 2.01 -5.15
N ASP A 239 6.36 1.85 -4.50
CA ASP A 239 6.45 1.74 -3.05
C ASP A 239 6.94 3.07 -2.47
N PHE A 240 6.02 3.82 -1.86
CA PHE A 240 6.31 5.11 -1.24
C PHE A 240 7.10 4.96 0.08
N SER A 241 7.36 3.73 0.52
CA SER A 241 8.19 3.41 1.69
C SER A 241 9.65 3.06 1.34
N GLU A 242 9.98 2.83 0.05
CA GLU A 242 11.36 2.52 -0.42
C GLU A 242 12.40 3.60 -0.10
N VAL A 243 11.97 4.84 0.17
CA VAL A 243 12.86 5.91 0.64
C VAL A 243 13.64 5.45 1.90
N LYS A 244 13.09 4.52 2.69
CA LYS A 244 13.70 3.90 3.88
C LYS A 244 14.80 2.87 3.56
N THR A 245 14.69 2.12 2.46
CA THR A 245 15.53 0.94 2.18
C THR A 245 16.80 1.24 1.38
N ARG A 246 16.83 2.33 0.60
CA ARG A 246 18.03 2.76 -0.16
C ARG A 246 19.25 3.15 0.69
N SER A 247 19.10 3.25 2.02
CA SER A 247 20.18 3.70 2.92
C SER A 247 21.16 2.59 3.35
N ALA A 248 20.94 1.31 3.01
CA ALA A 248 21.80 0.21 3.43
C ALA A 248 22.21 -0.69 2.26
N ASN A 249 23.32 -0.37 1.58
CA ASN A 249 24.13 -1.31 0.78
C ASN A 249 23.39 -2.21 -0.25
N GLY A 250 22.24 -1.78 -0.79
CA GLY A 250 21.54 -2.52 -1.83
C GLY A 250 22.25 -2.38 -3.17
N SER A 251 23.22 -3.24 -3.45
CA SER A 251 23.74 -3.43 -4.81
C SER A 251 22.73 -4.23 -5.62
N VAL A 252 22.14 -3.62 -6.64
CA VAL A 252 21.41 -4.37 -7.68
C VAL A 252 22.48 -5.02 -8.57
N TYR A 253 22.65 -6.34 -8.46
CA TYR A 253 23.50 -7.08 -9.38
C TYR A 253 22.72 -7.34 -10.68
N LEU A 254 23.11 -6.67 -11.77
CA LEU A 254 22.70 -7.03 -13.12
C LEU A 254 23.76 -7.95 -13.72
N GLY A 255 23.57 -9.25 -13.58
CA GLY A 255 24.36 -10.24 -14.31
C GLY A 255 23.84 -10.37 -15.74
N PHE A 256 24.56 -9.84 -16.72
CA PHE A 256 24.32 -10.19 -18.12
C PHE A 256 25.11 -11.45 -18.45
N GLU A 257 24.54 -12.62 -18.18
CA GLU A 257 25.04 -13.84 -18.79
C GLU A 257 24.44 -13.94 -20.21
N TYR A 258 25.30 -14.08 -21.21
CA TYR A 258 24.90 -14.04 -22.62
C TYR A 258 24.21 -15.37 -22.99
N GLY A 259 22.94 -15.50 -22.63
CA GLY A 259 22.12 -16.68 -22.88
C GLY A 259 21.06 -16.83 -21.80
N GLU A 260 19.79 -16.77 -22.22
CA GLU A 260 18.57 -16.76 -21.38
C GLU A 260 18.21 -15.39 -20.78
N ARG A 261 16.96 -14.98 -21.05
CA ARG A 261 16.39 -13.69 -20.69
C ARG A 261 15.95 -13.71 -19.23
N ASP A 262 16.90 -13.69 -18.30
CA ASP A 262 16.58 -13.48 -16.89
C ASP A 262 16.75 -12.01 -16.54
N ILE A 263 15.67 -11.24 -16.73
CA ILE A 263 15.52 -9.91 -16.16
C ILE A 263 14.82 -10.09 -14.81
N ALA A 264 15.57 -10.55 -13.81
CA ALA A 264 15.11 -10.46 -12.44
C ALA A 264 16.25 -9.96 -11.57
N ALA A 265 16.08 -8.76 -11.01
CA ALA A 265 16.85 -8.36 -9.86
C ALA A 265 16.56 -9.36 -8.74
N VAL A 266 17.54 -10.18 -8.34
CA VAL A 266 17.48 -10.89 -7.06
C VAL A 266 17.78 -9.86 -5.96
N GLY A 267 16.86 -8.93 -5.78
CA GLY A 267 16.81 -8.10 -4.58
C GLY A 267 16.14 -8.91 -3.48
N GLN A 268 16.67 -8.87 -2.25
CA GLN A 268 15.84 -9.22 -1.10
C GLN A 268 14.68 -8.23 -1.08
N GLU A 269 13.48 -8.67 -1.47
CA GLU A 269 12.24 -7.94 -1.18
C GLU A 269 12.19 -7.78 0.34
N TYR A 270 12.31 -6.55 0.83
CA TYR A 270 12.00 -6.23 2.21
C TYR A 270 10.49 -6.41 2.37
N GLU A 271 10.06 -7.60 2.82
CA GLU A 271 8.65 -7.88 3.10
C GLU A 271 8.33 -7.29 4.48
N ASP A 272 7.56 -6.20 4.51
CA ASP A 272 7.06 -5.63 5.77
C ASP A 272 6.27 -6.70 6.55
N PRO A 273 6.67 -7.05 7.78
CA PRO A 273 6.02 -8.13 8.55
C PRO A 273 4.56 -7.82 8.90
N TYR A 274 4.13 -6.56 8.78
CA TYR A 274 2.75 -6.14 9.02
C TYR A 274 1.89 -6.16 7.75
N LEU A 275 2.48 -6.42 6.59
CA LEU A 275 1.76 -6.45 5.33
C LEU A 275 1.17 -7.84 5.09
N ILE A 276 -0.14 -7.94 5.28
CA ILE A 276 -0.90 -9.16 5.03
C ILE A 276 -1.49 -9.11 3.62
N TYR A 277 -1.18 -10.14 2.83
CA TYR A 277 -1.69 -10.40 1.49
C TYR A 277 -1.24 -9.43 0.39
N PHE A 278 -0.11 -9.78 -0.23
CA PHE A 278 0.48 -9.02 -1.34
C PHE A 278 0.20 -9.67 -2.70
N LYS A 279 0.04 -11.00 -2.73
CA LYS A 279 0.00 -11.78 -3.97
C LYS A 279 -1.45 -12.04 -4.42
N PRO A 280 -1.74 -12.16 -5.73
CA PRO A 280 -3.09 -12.51 -6.18
C PRO A 280 -3.60 -13.86 -5.67
N SER A 281 -2.72 -14.83 -5.43
CA SER A 281 -3.09 -16.11 -4.81
C SER A 281 -3.49 -15.97 -3.34
N GLU A 282 -2.92 -14.97 -2.66
CA GLU A 282 -3.14 -14.66 -1.25
C GLU A 282 -4.44 -13.88 -1.02
N THR A 283 -4.92 -13.15 -2.04
CA THR A 283 -6.16 -12.35 -2.00
C THR A 283 -7.39 -13.09 -2.56
N ASP A 284 -7.28 -14.37 -2.94
CA ASP A 284 -8.37 -15.17 -3.51
C ASP A 284 -9.33 -15.75 -2.44
N PHE A 285 -10.14 -14.88 -1.82
CA PHE A 285 -11.25 -15.30 -0.94
C PHE A 285 -12.46 -15.75 -1.76
N ASN A 286 -12.43 -17.01 -2.22
CA ASN A 286 -13.53 -17.62 -2.96
C ASN A 286 -14.53 -18.30 -2.01
N PHE A 287 -15.59 -17.58 -1.66
CA PHE A 287 -16.66 -18.07 -0.78
C PHE A 287 -17.50 -19.21 -1.38
N TYR A 288 -17.41 -19.50 -2.67
CA TYR A 288 -18.08 -20.67 -3.26
C TYR A 288 -17.33 -21.99 -2.99
N ARG A 289 -16.09 -21.94 -2.48
CA ARG A 289 -15.37 -23.15 -2.02
C ARG A 289 -15.82 -23.53 -0.61
N ASN A 290 -15.70 -24.82 -0.26
CA ASN A 290 -15.99 -25.29 1.10
C ASN A 290 -15.02 -24.73 2.15
N LEU A 291 -13.74 -24.61 1.78
CA LEU A 291 -12.63 -24.18 2.62
C LEU A 291 -11.84 -23.09 1.87
N ILE A 292 -11.35 -22.11 2.62
CA ILE A 292 -10.52 -21.02 2.12
C ILE A 292 -9.19 -21.08 2.88
N ASP A 293 -8.11 -21.36 2.15
CA ASP A 293 -6.76 -21.44 2.72
C ASP A 293 -6.20 -20.05 2.94
N ALA A 294 -5.95 -19.71 4.20
CA ALA A 294 -5.51 -18.39 4.64
C ALA A 294 -4.41 -18.51 5.72
N PRO A 295 -3.25 -19.12 5.40
CA PRO A 295 -2.24 -19.50 6.40
C PRO A 295 -1.58 -18.32 7.12
N LYS A 296 -1.56 -17.11 6.50
CA LYS A 296 -1.11 -15.88 7.16
C LYS A 296 -2.10 -15.39 8.24
N LEU A 297 -3.35 -15.82 8.20
CA LEU A 297 -4.38 -15.43 9.18
C LEU A 297 -4.67 -16.51 10.21
N CYS A 298 -4.83 -17.76 9.79
CA CYS A 298 -5.33 -18.86 10.60
C CYS A 298 -4.49 -20.12 10.38
N GLU A 299 -4.27 -20.92 11.42
CA GLU A 299 -3.57 -22.23 11.30
C GLU A 299 -4.37 -23.24 10.47
N LYS A 300 -5.71 -23.19 10.61
CA LYS A 300 -6.64 -24.05 9.90
C LYS A 300 -7.33 -23.25 8.79
N PRO A 301 -7.74 -23.90 7.68
CA PRO A 301 -8.53 -23.25 6.64
C PRO A 301 -9.83 -22.67 7.19
N LEU A 302 -10.22 -21.50 6.69
CA LEU A 302 -11.50 -20.87 7.00
C LEU A 302 -12.64 -21.70 6.39
N ILE A 303 -13.67 -21.98 7.17
CA ILE A 303 -14.86 -22.67 6.65
C ILE A 303 -15.73 -21.63 5.95
N SER A 304 -16.16 -21.86 4.71
CA SER A 304 -17.05 -20.92 4.03
C SER A 304 -18.48 -20.97 4.60
N PRO A 305 -19.22 -19.84 4.64
CA PRO A 305 -20.67 -19.84 4.90
C PRO A 305 -21.48 -20.61 3.84
N LEU A 306 -20.89 -20.94 2.69
CA LEU A 306 -21.46 -21.82 1.66
C LEU A 306 -20.96 -23.26 1.75
N SER A 307 -20.16 -23.61 2.75
CA SER A 307 -19.67 -24.97 2.95
C SER A 307 -20.82 -25.98 3.05
N ALA A 308 -20.57 -27.22 2.63
CA ALA A 308 -21.44 -28.36 2.88
C ALA A 308 -21.79 -28.52 4.37
N THR A 309 -20.89 -28.09 5.27
CA THR A 309 -21.08 -28.12 6.73
C THR A 309 -21.57 -26.79 7.31
N ALA A 310 -21.98 -25.82 6.48
CA ALA A 310 -22.31 -24.47 6.94
C ALA A 310 -23.41 -24.43 8.03
N GLU A 311 -24.40 -25.33 7.99
CA GLU A 311 -25.47 -25.35 9.00
C GLU A 311 -25.03 -25.84 10.39
N LEU A 312 -23.89 -26.53 10.47
CA LEU A 312 -23.27 -26.92 11.74
C LEU A 312 -22.42 -25.79 12.33
N ASN A 313 -21.94 -24.89 11.47
CA ASN A 313 -20.99 -23.84 11.83
C ASN A 313 -21.63 -22.46 11.96
N TYR A 314 -22.76 -22.20 11.29
CA TYR A 314 -23.40 -20.89 11.23
C TYR A 314 -24.90 -20.92 11.54
N ARG A 315 -25.37 -19.83 12.13
CA ARG A 315 -26.77 -19.44 12.13
C ARG A 315 -26.98 -18.38 11.06
N PHE A 316 -27.96 -18.61 10.20
CA PHE A 316 -28.37 -17.67 9.16
C PHE A 316 -29.72 -17.08 9.51
N SER A 317 -29.83 -15.75 9.41
CA SER A 317 -31.10 -15.06 9.54
C SER A 317 -31.27 -14.03 8.43
N LEU A 318 -32.46 -13.95 7.84
CA LEU A 318 -32.78 -12.91 6.87
C LEU A 318 -32.98 -11.59 7.61
N ASP A 319 -32.13 -10.60 7.32
CA ASP A 319 -32.20 -9.27 7.94
C ASP A 319 -33.21 -8.37 7.20
N THR A 320 -33.02 -8.21 5.89
CA THR A 320 -33.95 -7.45 5.03
C THR A 320 -33.87 -7.91 3.58
N SER A 321 -34.80 -7.45 2.76
CA SER A 321 -34.79 -7.59 1.31
C SER A 321 -35.04 -6.24 0.64
N PHE A 322 -34.33 -5.94 -0.43
CA PHE A 322 -34.47 -4.69 -1.17
C PHE A 322 -34.23 -4.92 -2.66
N TYR A 323 -34.70 -4.00 -3.50
CA TYR A 323 -34.41 -4.05 -4.93
C TYR A 323 -33.15 -3.23 -5.25
N ASP A 324 -32.25 -3.80 -6.04
CA ASP A 324 -31.11 -3.11 -6.64
C ASP A 324 -31.06 -3.39 -8.14
N ASN A 325 -31.04 -2.34 -8.96
CA ASN A 325 -31.09 -2.43 -10.42
C ASN A 325 -32.19 -3.38 -10.97
N GLY A 326 -33.38 -3.36 -10.34
CA GLY A 326 -34.53 -4.19 -10.72
C GLY A 326 -34.45 -5.65 -10.26
N LYS A 327 -33.39 -6.05 -9.54
CA LYS A 327 -33.22 -7.39 -8.98
C LYS A 327 -33.53 -7.37 -7.48
N LEU A 328 -34.23 -8.39 -6.98
CA LEU A 328 -34.49 -8.54 -5.55
C LEU A 328 -33.25 -9.12 -4.87
N ILE A 329 -32.75 -8.41 -3.86
CA ILE A 329 -31.56 -8.76 -3.09
C ILE A 329 -31.96 -9.06 -1.65
N TYR A 330 -31.49 -10.19 -1.13
CA TYR A 330 -31.59 -10.58 0.26
C TYR A 330 -30.32 -10.26 1.02
N LYS A 331 -30.45 -9.56 2.15
CA LYS A 331 -29.37 -9.36 3.11
C LYS A 331 -29.44 -10.46 4.16
N ILE A 332 -28.52 -11.41 4.10
CA ILE A 332 -28.45 -12.55 5.02
C ILE A 332 -27.39 -12.29 6.07
N GLN A 333 -27.79 -12.29 7.34
CA GLN A 333 -26.87 -12.26 8.46
C GLN A 333 -26.27 -13.65 8.69
N VAL A 334 -24.95 -13.70 8.79
CA VAL A 334 -24.15 -14.87 9.13
C VAL A 334 -23.60 -14.71 10.54
N LYS A 335 -23.92 -15.65 11.42
CA LYS A 335 -23.40 -15.69 12.80
C LYS A 335 -22.70 -17.02 13.06
N PRO A 336 -21.41 -17.04 13.45
CA PRO A 336 -20.70 -18.26 13.75
C PRO A 336 -21.23 -18.88 15.06
N ILE A 337 -21.31 -20.20 15.11
CA ILE A 337 -21.70 -20.97 16.30
C ILE A 337 -20.51 -21.11 17.24
N PHE A 338 -19.32 -21.39 16.70
CA PHE A 338 -18.09 -21.57 17.47
C PHE A 338 -17.21 -20.33 17.36
N LYS A 339 -16.97 -19.65 18.48
CA LYS A 339 -16.21 -18.38 18.52
C LYS A 339 -14.70 -18.54 18.31
N ALA A 340 -14.16 -19.73 18.57
CA ALA A 340 -12.73 -20.03 18.48
C ALA A 340 -12.33 -20.76 17.19
N GLU A 341 -13.30 -21.18 16.37
CA GLU A 341 -13.02 -21.80 15.07
C GLU A 341 -12.87 -20.74 13.98
N PRO A 342 -12.14 -21.04 12.88
CA PRO A 342 -11.91 -20.11 11.77
C PRO A 342 -13.19 -19.97 10.92
N LEU A 343 -14.15 -19.23 11.48
CA LEU A 343 -15.46 -18.97 10.92
C LEU A 343 -15.65 -17.47 10.66
N PHE A 344 -16.67 -17.13 9.87
CA PHE A 344 -17.02 -15.77 9.51
C PHE A 344 -18.24 -15.27 10.29
N SER A 345 -18.30 -13.96 10.50
CA SER A 345 -19.47 -13.24 10.99
C SER A 345 -19.72 -12.01 10.14
N GLY A 346 -20.97 -11.65 9.88
CA GLY A 346 -21.28 -10.46 9.08
C GLY A 346 -22.49 -10.71 8.17
N VAL A 347 -22.46 -10.18 6.96
CA VAL A 347 -23.60 -10.21 6.03
C VAL A 347 -23.20 -10.66 4.63
N ILE A 348 -24.10 -11.38 3.98
CA ILE A 348 -24.00 -11.80 2.58
C ILE A 348 -25.22 -11.24 1.84
N PHE A 349 -24.98 -10.60 0.70
CA PHE A 349 -26.04 -10.11 -0.18
C PHE A 349 -26.23 -11.08 -1.34
N VAL A 350 -27.45 -11.60 -1.47
CA VAL A 350 -27.81 -12.67 -2.41
C VAL A 350 -28.91 -12.19 -3.33
N GLU A 351 -28.78 -12.41 -4.64
CA GLU A 351 -29.84 -12.12 -5.60
C GLU A 351 -30.86 -13.29 -5.70
N ASP A 352 -32.15 -12.98 -5.69
CA ASP A 352 -33.26 -13.95 -5.57
C ASP A 352 -33.37 -14.94 -6.74
N SER A 353 -33.26 -14.49 -8.00
CA SER A 353 -33.57 -15.33 -9.15
C SER A 353 -32.46 -16.35 -9.46
N THR A 354 -31.21 -15.93 -9.32
CA THR A 354 -30.03 -16.73 -9.66
C THR A 354 -29.37 -17.36 -8.43
N TRP A 355 -29.62 -16.84 -7.24
CA TRP A 355 -28.96 -17.22 -5.98
C TRP A 355 -27.45 -16.92 -5.98
N VAL A 356 -27.01 -15.97 -6.81
CA VAL A 356 -25.61 -15.52 -6.82
C VAL A 356 -25.33 -14.58 -5.65
N ILE A 357 -24.13 -14.66 -5.09
CA ILE A 357 -23.62 -13.65 -4.17
C ILE A 357 -23.32 -12.38 -4.97
N GLN A 358 -23.97 -11.28 -4.60
CA GLN A 358 -23.66 -9.95 -5.13
C GLN A 358 -22.48 -9.33 -4.38
N SER A 359 -22.49 -9.43 -3.06
CA SER A 359 -21.39 -8.96 -2.22
C SER A 359 -21.38 -9.64 -0.85
N VAL A 360 -20.23 -9.52 -0.19
CA VAL A 360 -20.03 -9.96 1.20
C VAL A 360 -19.36 -8.86 2.00
N ASP A 361 -19.74 -8.75 3.27
CA ASP A 361 -19.08 -7.97 4.31
C ASP A 361 -18.96 -8.89 5.52
N LEU A 362 -17.78 -9.50 5.67
CA LEU A 362 -17.53 -10.58 6.62
C LEU A 362 -16.25 -10.32 7.42
N ALA A 363 -16.32 -10.52 8.72
CA ALA A 363 -15.18 -10.56 9.63
C ALA A 363 -14.83 -12.01 9.97
N VAL A 364 -13.54 -12.30 10.13
CA VAL A 364 -13.05 -13.57 10.69
C VAL A 364 -13.13 -13.52 12.21
N ASN A 365 -13.50 -14.63 12.84
CA ASN A 365 -13.48 -14.78 14.30
C ASN A 365 -12.13 -14.35 14.90
N PRO A 366 -12.09 -13.36 15.80
CA PRO A 366 -10.85 -12.86 16.41
C PRO A 366 -10.01 -13.93 17.11
N ALA A 367 -10.65 -14.93 17.74
CA ALA A 367 -9.95 -15.97 18.47
C ALA A 367 -9.28 -17.03 17.57
N ALA A 368 -9.58 -17.04 16.28
CA ALA A 368 -8.93 -17.91 15.30
C ALA A 368 -7.75 -17.22 14.58
N LEU A 369 -7.60 -15.90 14.73
CA LEU A 369 -6.56 -15.12 14.08
C LEU A 369 -5.22 -15.28 14.81
N LEU A 370 -4.14 -15.45 14.04
CA LEU A 370 -2.79 -15.62 14.54
C LEU A 370 -2.12 -14.29 14.92
N ILE A 371 -2.07 -13.36 13.97
CA ILE A 371 -1.32 -12.09 14.09
C ILE A 371 -2.30 -10.91 14.23
N CYS A 372 -3.44 -10.99 13.57
CA CYS A 372 -4.47 -9.96 13.60
C CYS A 372 -5.33 -10.05 14.86
N ARG A 373 -5.78 -8.90 15.34
CA ARG A 373 -6.90 -8.80 16.29
C ARG A 373 -8.25 -8.87 15.59
N GLU A 374 -8.32 -8.25 14.43
CA GLU A 374 -9.51 -8.11 13.60
C GLU A 374 -9.07 -8.24 12.14
N PHE A 375 -9.87 -8.95 11.34
CA PHE A 375 -9.69 -9.08 9.90
C PHE A 375 -11.06 -9.08 9.23
N HIS A 376 -11.30 -8.09 8.38
CA HIS A 376 -12.56 -7.87 7.67
C HIS A 376 -12.35 -8.00 6.16
N ILE A 377 -13.36 -8.50 5.48
CA ILE A 377 -13.39 -8.79 4.06
C ILE A 377 -14.65 -8.16 3.47
N ASN A 378 -14.45 -7.20 2.57
CA ASN A 378 -15.48 -6.65 1.71
C ASN A 378 -15.21 -7.06 0.27
N GLN A 379 -16.13 -7.79 -0.36
CA GLN A 379 -15.93 -8.25 -1.73
C GLN A 379 -17.21 -8.14 -2.54
N ASP A 380 -17.12 -7.48 -3.69
CA ASP A 380 -18.22 -7.28 -4.63
C ASP A 380 -18.01 -8.11 -5.89
N TYR A 381 -19.08 -8.74 -6.37
CA TYR A 381 -19.10 -9.55 -7.57
C TYR A 381 -19.87 -8.84 -8.68
N LYS A 382 -19.44 -9.07 -9.92
CA LYS A 382 -20.16 -8.61 -11.10
C LYS A 382 -20.24 -9.72 -12.13
N GLU A 383 -21.33 -9.74 -12.87
CA GLU A 383 -21.45 -10.55 -14.07
C GLU A 383 -20.53 -9.97 -15.16
N VAL A 384 -19.44 -10.68 -15.47
CA VAL A 384 -18.45 -10.24 -16.48
C VAL A 384 -18.81 -10.75 -17.87
N GLN A 385 -19.53 -11.87 -17.92
CA GLN A 385 -20.16 -12.48 -19.10
C GLN A 385 -21.40 -13.23 -18.61
N PRO A 386 -22.37 -13.55 -19.50
CA PRO A 386 -23.59 -14.24 -19.10
C PRO A 386 -23.32 -15.49 -18.25
N GLY A 387 -23.82 -15.50 -17.01
CA GLY A 387 -23.66 -16.59 -16.05
C GLY A 387 -22.29 -16.70 -15.37
N LYS A 388 -21.33 -15.80 -15.66
CA LYS A 388 -19.99 -15.80 -15.08
C LYS A 388 -19.80 -14.60 -14.18
N PHE A 389 -19.76 -14.87 -12.87
CA PHE A 389 -19.62 -13.86 -11.83
C PHE A 389 -18.22 -13.91 -11.25
N LEU A 390 -17.49 -12.79 -11.32
CA LEU A 390 -16.14 -12.66 -10.78
C LEU A 390 -16.07 -11.47 -9.83
N PRO A 391 -15.18 -11.50 -8.83
CA PRO A 391 -14.97 -10.38 -7.94
C PRO A 391 -14.37 -9.19 -8.72
N VAL A 392 -15.03 -8.05 -8.66
CA VAL A 392 -14.53 -6.80 -9.26
C VAL A 392 -13.83 -5.91 -8.23
N ARG A 393 -14.09 -6.18 -6.94
CA ARG A 393 -13.56 -5.44 -5.82
C ARG A 393 -13.32 -6.37 -4.65
N ARG A 394 -12.16 -6.28 -4.04
CA ARG A 394 -11.81 -6.93 -2.78
C ARG A 394 -11.13 -5.91 -1.88
N GLU A 395 -11.58 -5.81 -0.65
CA GLU A 395 -10.99 -4.93 0.34
C GLU A 395 -10.84 -5.68 1.66
N PHE A 396 -9.62 -5.68 2.17
CA PHE A 396 -9.26 -6.31 3.43
C PHE A 396 -8.82 -5.22 4.39
N THR A 397 -9.40 -5.20 5.58
CA THR A 397 -8.95 -4.32 6.67
C THR A 397 -8.59 -5.16 7.89
N TYR A 398 -7.47 -4.83 8.50
CA TYR A 398 -6.96 -5.60 9.64
C TYR A 398 -6.20 -4.74 10.62
N THR A 399 -6.16 -5.23 11.86
CA THR A 399 -5.42 -4.57 12.95
C THR A 399 -4.46 -5.56 13.58
N ILE A 400 -3.19 -5.21 13.68
CA ILE A 400 -2.15 -5.95 14.41
C ILE A 400 -1.71 -5.09 15.59
N LYS A 401 -1.57 -5.69 16.76
CA LYS A 401 -0.96 -5.00 17.91
C LYS A 401 0.39 -5.65 18.21
N ASP A 402 1.45 -4.86 18.13
CA ASP A 402 2.77 -5.26 18.58
C ASP A 402 3.24 -4.34 19.71
N GLY A 403 3.39 -4.86 20.92
CA GLY A 403 3.78 -4.07 22.09
C GLY A 403 2.92 -2.80 22.30
N ASN A 404 3.53 -1.63 22.08
CA ASN A 404 2.88 -0.31 22.22
C ASN A 404 2.49 0.30 20.86
N THR A 405 2.55 -0.43 19.77
CA THR A 405 2.14 0.04 18.44
C THR A 405 0.90 -0.73 17.98
N ILE A 406 0.03 -0.02 17.28
CA ILE A 406 -1.08 -0.60 16.55
C ILE A 406 -0.81 -0.36 15.07
N HIS A 407 -0.79 -1.42 14.29
CA HIS A 407 -0.66 -1.40 12.85
C HIS A 407 -2.04 -1.64 12.26
N LYS A 408 -2.52 -0.69 11.45
CA LYS A 408 -3.80 -0.78 10.76
C LYS A 408 -3.54 -0.94 9.27
N GLY A 409 -3.85 -2.13 8.75
CA GLY A 409 -3.67 -2.45 7.36
C GLY A 409 -4.95 -2.32 6.55
N ASN A 410 -4.81 -1.86 5.32
CA ASN A 410 -5.84 -1.86 4.28
C ASN A 410 -5.22 -2.38 2.99
N THR A 411 -5.85 -3.38 2.40
CA THR A 411 -5.48 -3.90 1.07
C THR A 411 -6.70 -3.81 0.19
N ARG A 412 -6.60 -3.05 -0.89
CA ARG A 412 -7.68 -2.82 -1.84
C ARG A 412 -7.26 -3.31 -3.21
N VAL A 413 -8.07 -4.19 -3.80
CA VAL A 413 -7.84 -4.79 -5.12
C VAL A 413 -9.09 -4.55 -5.97
N ASP A 414 -8.92 -3.86 -7.08
CA ASP A 414 -9.99 -3.60 -8.05
C ASP A 414 -9.61 -4.26 -9.38
N HIS A 415 -10.53 -5.06 -9.92
CA HIS A 415 -10.35 -5.77 -11.18
C HIS A 415 -11.26 -5.18 -12.26
N SER A 416 -10.71 -5.00 -13.45
CA SER A 416 -11.42 -4.51 -14.64
C SER A 416 -11.07 -5.31 -15.88
N ASP A 417 -11.86 -5.13 -16.95
CA ASP A 417 -11.60 -5.69 -18.27
C ASP A 417 -11.39 -7.22 -18.31
N TYR A 418 -12.23 -7.94 -17.56
CA TYR A 418 -12.21 -9.40 -17.52
C TYR A 418 -12.42 -10.03 -18.91
N LYS A 419 -11.44 -10.87 -19.30
CA LYS A 419 -11.46 -11.73 -20.49
C LYS A 419 -11.40 -13.18 -20.04
N VAL A 420 -12.56 -13.81 -19.88
CA VAL A 420 -12.65 -15.24 -19.53
C VAL A 420 -12.48 -16.12 -20.78
N ASN A 421 -12.15 -17.40 -20.59
CA ASN A 421 -11.86 -18.34 -21.67
C ASN A 421 -10.71 -17.88 -22.59
N THR A 422 -9.71 -17.24 -21.99
CA THR A 422 -8.50 -16.77 -22.67
C THR A 422 -7.60 -17.96 -23.06
N THR A 423 -7.11 -17.95 -24.29
CA THR A 423 -6.11 -18.92 -24.75
C THR A 423 -4.71 -18.45 -24.35
N PHE A 424 -4.00 -19.26 -23.58
CA PHE A 424 -2.62 -18.98 -23.15
C PHE A 424 -1.61 -19.79 -23.98
N PRO A 425 -0.43 -19.22 -24.28
CA PRO A 425 0.66 -19.97 -24.88
C PRO A 425 1.06 -21.22 -24.08
N VAL A 426 1.66 -22.19 -24.75
CA VAL A 426 2.24 -23.37 -24.10
C VAL A 426 3.29 -22.91 -23.08
N ARG A 427 3.29 -23.53 -21.88
CA ARG A 427 4.17 -23.17 -20.74
C ARG A 427 4.03 -21.71 -20.23
N PHE A 428 2.92 -21.03 -20.53
CA PHE A 428 2.69 -19.67 -20.01
C PHE A 428 2.73 -19.60 -18.46
N PHE A 429 2.09 -20.55 -17.77
CA PHE A 429 2.16 -20.70 -16.32
C PHE A 429 3.34 -21.60 -15.92
N ASN A 430 4.55 -21.07 -16.09
CA ASN A 430 5.82 -21.64 -15.64
C ASN A 430 6.10 -21.21 -14.18
N ASN A 431 7.34 -21.41 -13.71
CA ASN A 431 7.74 -21.03 -12.34
C ASN A 431 7.84 -19.52 -12.13
N GLU A 432 7.89 -18.73 -13.21
CA GLU A 432 7.84 -17.27 -13.16
C GLU A 432 6.38 -16.82 -12.96
N VAL A 433 6.04 -16.57 -11.70
CA VAL A 433 4.69 -16.17 -11.26
C VAL A 433 4.45 -14.66 -11.39
N LYS A 434 5.51 -13.85 -11.38
CA LYS A 434 5.44 -12.38 -11.44
C LYS A 434 6.60 -11.84 -12.29
N SER A 435 6.30 -10.90 -13.19
CA SER A 435 7.27 -10.21 -14.03
C SER A 435 6.99 -8.70 -14.06
N TYR A 436 8.00 -7.87 -14.30
CA TYR A 436 7.84 -6.40 -14.36
C TYR A 436 8.05 -5.88 -15.78
N ASP A 437 7.22 -4.94 -16.20
CA ASP A 437 7.47 -4.13 -17.39
C ASP A 437 8.70 -3.23 -17.18
N ILE A 438 9.45 -2.96 -18.26
CA ILE A 438 10.68 -2.14 -18.21
C ILE A 438 10.39 -0.74 -17.63
N GLN A 439 9.18 -0.22 -17.84
CA GLN A 439 8.76 1.10 -17.35
C GLN A 439 7.94 1.03 -16.05
N ALA A 440 7.86 -0.13 -15.39
CA ALA A 440 7.02 -0.31 -14.21
C ALA A 440 7.35 0.69 -13.09
N PHE A 441 8.62 1.03 -12.91
CA PHE A 441 9.09 1.93 -11.84
C PHE A 441 9.19 3.41 -12.27
N ASN A 442 8.94 3.72 -13.54
CA ASN A 442 9.19 5.05 -14.13
C ASN A 442 7.89 5.80 -14.50
N ARG A 443 6.75 5.46 -13.89
CA ARG A 443 5.46 6.10 -14.17
C ARG A 443 5.33 7.42 -13.41
N ASP A 444 4.83 8.45 -14.08
CA ASP A 444 4.56 9.76 -13.47
C ASP A 444 3.21 9.79 -12.72
N THR A 445 3.02 10.81 -11.89
CA THR A 445 1.78 11.01 -11.10
C THR A 445 0.54 11.15 -11.97
N THR A 446 0.61 11.85 -13.11
CA THR A 446 -0.52 11.99 -14.04
C THR A 446 -1.01 10.66 -14.60
N TRP A 447 -0.09 9.73 -14.84
CA TRP A 447 -0.39 8.38 -15.28
C TRP A 447 -1.11 7.60 -14.20
N TRP A 448 -0.61 7.66 -12.95
CA TRP A 448 -1.25 7.03 -11.79
C TRP A 448 -2.67 7.57 -11.57
N ASP A 449 -2.85 8.89 -11.61
CA ASP A 449 -4.16 9.52 -11.41
C ASP A 449 -5.18 9.12 -12.47
N SER A 450 -4.74 8.84 -13.71
CA SER A 450 -5.63 8.41 -14.80
C SER A 450 -6.16 6.99 -14.64
N LEU A 451 -5.43 6.11 -13.96
CA LEU A 451 -5.76 4.69 -13.80
C LEU A 451 -6.30 4.34 -12.42
N ARG A 452 -6.09 5.21 -11.43
CA ARG A 452 -6.52 4.97 -10.06
C ARG A 452 -8.06 4.89 -10.00
N PRO A 453 -8.65 3.75 -9.63
CA PRO A 453 -10.10 3.63 -9.47
C PRO A 453 -10.58 4.38 -8.22
N ILE A 454 -9.71 4.60 -7.24
CA ILE A 454 -10.06 5.17 -5.93
C ILE A 454 -9.35 6.50 -5.68
N THR A 455 -9.95 7.37 -4.87
CA THR A 455 -9.24 8.54 -4.32
C THR A 455 -8.46 8.11 -3.07
N LEU A 456 -7.23 8.60 -2.93
CA LEU A 456 -6.40 8.34 -1.77
C LEU A 456 -6.89 9.12 -0.54
N LYS A 457 -6.64 8.59 0.65
CA LYS A 457 -6.94 9.28 1.90
C LYS A 457 -6.07 10.53 2.03
N THR A 458 -6.55 11.51 2.80
CA THR A 458 -5.77 12.72 3.12
C THR A 458 -4.46 12.37 3.84
N THR A 459 -4.47 11.37 4.71
CA THR A 459 -3.28 10.85 5.40
C THR A 459 -2.28 10.20 4.44
N GLU A 460 -2.77 9.46 3.44
CA GLU A 460 -1.97 8.84 2.38
C GLU A 460 -1.34 9.91 1.48
N LEU A 461 -2.12 10.91 1.05
CA LEU A 461 -1.63 12.04 0.24
C LEU A 461 -0.55 12.85 0.97
N ALA A 462 -0.78 13.18 2.24
CA ALA A 462 0.20 13.89 3.07
C ALA A 462 1.48 13.06 3.28
N TYR A 463 1.35 11.72 3.37
CA TYR A 463 2.49 10.82 3.42
C TYR A 463 3.28 10.83 2.11
N ILE A 464 2.61 10.76 0.95
CA ILE A 464 3.24 10.82 -0.37
C ILE A 464 4.01 12.14 -0.54
N GLU A 465 3.39 13.28 -0.27
CA GLU A 465 4.04 14.59 -0.39
C GLU A 465 5.32 14.68 0.45
N LYS A 466 5.25 14.15 1.69
CA LYS A 466 6.39 14.11 2.60
C LYS A 466 7.48 13.15 2.11
N ALA A 467 7.10 11.97 1.59
CA ALA A 467 8.02 11.00 1.05
C ALA A 467 8.77 11.55 -0.17
N ASP A 468 8.05 12.18 -1.10
CA ASP A 468 8.61 12.83 -2.29
C ASP A 468 9.53 14.00 -1.94
N SER A 469 9.14 14.82 -0.96
CA SER A 469 9.98 15.91 -0.46
C SER A 469 11.29 15.39 0.14
N ILE A 470 11.22 14.34 0.96
CA ILE A 470 12.41 13.72 1.57
C ILE A 470 13.28 13.06 0.49
N LYS A 471 12.68 12.31 -0.44
CA LYS A 471 13.39 11.68 -1.56
C LYS A 471 14.13 12.72 -2.40
N THR A 472 13.44 13.78 -2.82
CA THR A 472 14.03 14.89 -3.60
C THR A 472 15.20 15.52 -2.86
N TYR A 473 15.09 15.74 -1.55
CA TYR A 473 16.18 16.27 -0.74
C TYR A 473 17.38 15.30 -0.67
N LEU A 474 17.14 14.01 -0.44
CA LEU A 474 18.18 12.99 -0.32
C LEU A 474 18.86 12.65 -1.66
N GLU A 475 18.18 12.90 -2.78
CA GLU A 475 18.73 12.73 -4.14
C GLU A 475 19.35 14.03 -4.69
N SER A 476 19.27 15.15 -3.95
CA SER A 476 19.84 16.42 -4.38
C SER A 476 21.37 16.38 -4.39
N GLU A 477 21.98 17.05 -5.38
CA GLU A 477 23.44 17.20 -5.51
C GLU A 477 24.05 17.73 -4.19
N THR A 478 23.43 18.77 -3.61
CA THR A 478 23.91 19.37 -2.35
C THR A 478 23.96 18.40 -1.17
N TYR A 479 22.98 17.50 -1.05
CA TYR A 479 22.96 16.52 0.02
C TYR A 479 23.99 15.42 -0.23
N LEU A 480 24.02 14.90 -1.46
CA LEU A 480 24.94 13.84 -1.86
C LEU A 480 26.40 14.28 -1.75
N ASP A 481 26.73 15.50 -2.20
CA ASP A 481 28.06 16.09 -2.06
C ASP A 481 28.47 16.20 -0.59
N SER A 482 27.54 16.60 0.28
CA SER A 482 27.81 16.70 1.70
C SER A 482 27.98 15.33 2.38
N VAL A 483 27.38 14.27 1.85
CA VAL A 483 27.59 12.89 2.31
C VAL A 483 28.91 12.33 1.78
N ASP A 484 29.22 12.60 0.51
CA ASP A 484 30.44 12.15 -0.15
C ASP A 484 31.69 12.90 0.36
N ALA A 485 31.54 14.09 0.95
CA ALA A 485 32.63 14.89 1.51
C ALA A 485 33.55 14.13 2.47
N GLU A 486 33.02 13.22 3.29
CA GLU A 486 33.84 12.39 4.20
C GLU A 486 34.70 11.39 3.43
N TYR A 487 34.16 10.77 2.37
CA TYR A 487 34.90 9.83 1.53
C TYR A 487 35.91 10.56 0.62
N ASN A 488 35.55 11.75 0.14
CA ASN A 488 36.36 12.57 -0.75
C ASN A 488 37.42 13.38 0.00
N HIS A 489 37.49 13.26 1.33
CA HIS A 489 38.45 13.99 2.14
C HIS A 489 39.89 13.51 1.85
N LEU A 490 40.68 14.41 1.26
CA LEU A 490 42.08 14.16 0.94
C LEU A 490 42.96 14.50 2.15
N ASP A 491 43.60 13.47 2.70
CA ASP A 491 44.64 13.60 3.73
C ASP A 491 45.90 12.85 3.28
N VAL A 492 47.07 13.33 3.69
CA VAL A 492 48.36 12.68 3.48
C VAL A 492 48.34 11.26 4.04
N TRP A 493 47.70 11.04 5.18
CA TRP A 493 47.54 9.71 5.76
C TRP A 493 46.69 8.78 4.90
N ASN A 494 45.68 9.32 4.22
CA ASN A 494 44.86 8.53 3.31
C ASN A 494 45.68 8.06 2.12
N PHE A 495 46.43 8.96 1.49
CA PHE A 495 47.36 8.60 0.42
C PHE A 495 48.37 7.51 0.83
N LEU A 496 48.89 7.58 2.06
CA LEU A 496 49.90 6.65 2.54
C LEU A 496 49.35 5.28 2.93
N LEU A 497 48.19 5.22 3.61
CA LEU A 497 47.74 4.02 4.34
C LEU A 497 46.42 3.41 3.82
N SER A 498 45.43 4.20 3.43
CA SER A 498 44.08 3.71 3.10
C SER A 498 43.71 3.81 1.61
N GLY A 499 44.33 4.71 0.86
CA GLY A 499 44.09 5.01 -0.54
C GLY A 499 43.41 6.36 -0.73
N ILE A 500 43.38 6.83 -1.97
CA ILE A 500 42.64 8.04 -2.37
C ILE A 500 41.40 7.61 -3.11
N GLY A 501 40.24 7.87 -2.52
CA GLY A 501 38.94 7.69 -3.17
C GLY A 501 38.31 9.03 -3.50
N HIS A 502 37.49 9.05 -4.54
CA HIS A 502 36.55 10.13 -4.79
C HIS A 502 35.26 9.55 -5.36
N ARG A 503 34.16 9.95 -4.78
CA ARG A 503 32.81 9.54 -5.12
C ARG A 503 31.97 10.77 -5.42
N ASN A 504 31.18 10.67 -6.48
CA ASN A 504 30.12 11.60 -6.76
C ASN A 504 28.87 10.77 -7.09
N ARG A 505 28.00 10.62 -6.08
CA ARG A 505 26.76 9.84 -6.21
C ARG A 505 25.77 10.48 -7.17
N PHE A 506 25.72 11.81 -7.26
CA PHE A 506 24.82 12.51 -8.18
C PHE A 506 25.17 12.20 -9.65
N ASN A 507 26.46 12.24 -9.97
CA ASN A 507 26.98 11.85 -11.28
C ASN A 507 27.22 10.35 -11.41
N LYS A 508 26.91 9.53 -10.39
CA LYS A 508 27.11 8.08 -10.39
C LYS A 508 28.54 7.64 -10.78
N THR A 509 29.57 8.35 -10.31
CA THR A 509 30.98 8.04 -10.59
C THR A 509 31.76 7.85 -9.31
N GLU A 510 32.64 6.85 -9.31
CA GLU A 510 33.58 6.61 -8.23
C GLU A 510 34.94 6.22 -8.80
N TYR A 511 36.02 6.79 -8.27
CA TYR A 511 37.36 6.30 -8.50
C TYR A 511 38.08 6.06 -7.19
N PHE A 512 39.01 5.11 -7.22
CA PHE A 512 39.84 4.78 -6.09
C PHE A 512 41.25 4.47 -6.56
N ILE A 513 42.24 4.94 -5.82
CA ILE A 513 43.66 4.69 -6.03
C ILE A 513 44.19 4.05 -4.75
N SER A 514 44.84 2.91 -4.91
CA SER A 514 45.46 2.16 -3.80
C SER A 514 46.43 3.02 -2.98
N PRO A 515 46.58 2.77 -1.67
CA PRO A 515 47.52 3.50 -0.82
C PRO A 515 48.97 3.24 -1.21
N LEU A 516 49.84 4.23 -1.00
CA LEU A 516 51.26 4.16 -1.33
C LEU A 516 51.94 2.92 -0.72
N ILE A 517 51.59 2.53 0.50
CA ILE A 517 52.19 1.35 1.14
C ILE A 517 51.89 0.03 0.39
N GLN A 518 50.73 -0.08 -0.26
CA GLN A 518 50.39 -1.24 -1.08
C GLN A 518 51.04 -1.18 -2.46
N GLN A 519 51.45 0.01 -2.91
CA GLN A 519 52.12 0.18 -4.20
C GLN A 519 53.58 -0.29 -4.16
N LEU A 520 54.21 -0.36 -2.98
CA LEU A 520 55.62 -0.73 -2.84
C LEU A 520 55.78 -2.25 -2.73
N ASN A 521 56.49 -2.87 -3.67
CA ASN A 521 56.90 -4.27 -3.61
C ASN A 521 58.43 -4.41 -3.71
N PRO A 522 59.16 -4.37 -2.56
CA PRO A 522 60.62 -4.41 -2.56
C PRO A 522 61.23 -5.73 -3.05
N ALA A 523 60.49 -6.84 -2.99
CA ALA A 523 60.96 -8.18 -3.30
C ALA A 523 60.26 -8.78 -4.54
N GLY A 524 59.88 -7.94 -5.50
CA GLY A 524 59.27 -8.38 -6.74
C GLY A 524 60.25 -9.13 -7.66
N ILE A 525 59.70 -9.81 -8.67
CA ILE A 525 60.50 -10.47 -9.71
C ILE A 525 61.30 -9.39 -10.45
N GLY A 526 62.64 -9.46 -10.40
CA GLY A 526 63.54 -8.43 -10.95
C GLY A 526 64.02 -7.37 -9.94
N GLY A 527 63.59 -7.44 -8.68
CA GLY A 527 63.95 -6.48 -7.63
C GLY A 527 62.76 -5.60 -7.22
N TYR A 528 63.01 -4.34 -6.87
CA TYR A 528 61.94 -3.40 -6.49
C TYR A 528 60.92 -3.24 -7.61
N ARG A 529 59.63 -3.31 -7.25
CA ARG A 529 58.49 -3.03 -8.12
C ARG A 529 57.56 -2.00 -7.48
N HIS A 530 56.98 -1.17 -8.33
CA HIS A 530 55.98 -0.17 -7.98
C HIS A 530 54.67 -0.51 -8.69
N MET A 531 53.64 -0.85 -7.92
CA MET A 531 52.36 -1.37 -8.39
C MET A 531 51.24 -0.36 -8.10
N LEU A 532 50.93 0.52 -9.04
CA LEU A 532 49.82 1.45 -8.92
C LEU A 532 48.51 0.77 -9.34
N PHE A 533 47.68 0.42 -8.38
CA PHE A 533 46.32 -0.05 -8.63
C PHE A 533 45.32 1.10 -8.53
N ALA A 534 44.40 1.17 -9.50
CA ALA A 534 43.30 2.11 -9.52
C ALA A 534 42.01 1.48 -10.07
N THR A 535 40.87 1.97 -9.61
CA THR A 535 39.56 1.61 -10.14
C THR A 535 38.78 2.84 -10.56
N PHE A 536 37.92 2.67 -11.55
CA PHE A 536 36.90 3.65 -11.91
C PHE A 536 35.59 2.93 -12.22
N ASN A 537 34.53 3.36 -11.55
CA ASN A 537 33.19 2.83 -11.67
C ASN A 537 32.25 3.94 -12.14
N LYS A 538 31.40 3.63 -13.12
CA LYS A 538 30.35 4.51 -13.63
C LYS A 538 29.04 3.74 -13.76
N GLU A 539 28.01 4.21 -13.08
CA GLU A 539 26.65 3.70 -13.26
C GLU A 539 25.86 4.64 -14.19
N PHE A 540 25.11 4.05 -15.11
CA PHE A 540 24.31 4.76 -16.10
C PHE A 540 22.85 4.91 -15.66
N LYS A 541 22.06 5.67 -16.43
CA LYS A 541 20.63 5.91 -16.13
C LYS A 541 19.74 4.67 -16.35
N ASN A 542 20.23 3.73 -17.15
CA ASN A 542 19.59 2.46 -17.45
C ASN A 542 20.14 1.33 -16.57
N ASP A 543 20.72 1.68 -15.42
CA ASP A 543 21.29 0.80 -14.40
C ASP A 543 22.47 -0.08 -14.85
N TYR A 544 23.00 0.11 -16.06
CA TYR A 544 24.27 -0.52 -16.44
C TYR A 544 25.42 0.05 -15.60
N LEU A 545 26.35 -0.83 -15.23
CA LEU A 545 27.57 -0.49 -14.50
C LEU A 545 28.80 -0.75 -15.39
N LEU A 546 29.63 0.26 -15.57
CA LEU A 546 30.98 0.12 -16.10
C LEU A 546 31.96 0.09 -14.93
N GLU A 547 32.60 -1.07 -14.72
CA GLU A 547 33.69 -1.21 -13.77
C GLU A 547 35.01 -1.35 -14.52
N THR A 548 36.00 -0.57 -14.11
CA THR A 548 37.36 -0.66 -14.65
C THR A 548 38.34 -0.85 -13.52
N ARG A 549 39.31 -1.74 -13.72
CA ARG A 549 40.41 -2.01 -12.81
C ARG A 549 41.70 -1.93 -13.59
N GLY A 550 42.55 -0.98 -13.22
CA GLY A 550 43.86 -0.76 -13.84
C GLY A 550 44.96 -1.06 -12.83
N GLN A 551 46.01 -1.73 -13.29
CA GLN A 551 47.24 -1.90 -12.52
C GLN A 551 48.43 -1.55 -13.41
N ILE A 552 49.24 -0.60 -12.97
CA ILE A 552 50.53 -0.29 -13.58
C ILE A 552 51.60 -0.91 -12.68
N ASP A 553 52.39 -1.81 -13.22
CA ASP A 553 53.50 -2.47 -12.51
C ASP A 553 54.82 -2.11 -13.19
N TYR A 554 55.66 -1.36 -12.48
CA TYR A 554 56.94 -0.86 -12.96
C TYR A 554 58.09 -1.40 -12.13
N GLY A 555 59.12 -1.93 -12.78
CA GLY A 555 60.39 -2.34 -12.17
C GLY A 555 61.57 -1.67 -12.86
N PHE A 556 62.61 -1.33 -12.10
CA PHE A 556 63.82 -0.68 -12.65
C PHE A 556 64.66 -1.59 -13.56
N LYS A 557 64.44 -2.91 -13.51
CA LYS A 557 65.15 -3.93 -14.30
C LYS A 557 64.22 -4.65 -15.30
N ASN A 558 63.13 -3.99 -15.68
CA ASN A 558 62.16 -4.53 -16.65
C ASN A 558 62.81 -4.92 -17.97
#